data_AF-A0A2S0S4D9-F1
#
_entry.id   AF-A0A2S0S4D9-F1
#
_cell.length_a   1.000
_cell.length_b   1.000
_cell.length_c   1.000
_cell.angle_alpha   90.00
_cell.angle_beta   90.00
_cell.angle_gamma   90.00
#
_symmetry.space_group_name_H-M   'P 1'
#
loop_
_entity.id
_entity.type
_entity.pdbx_description
1 polymer ?
#
loop_
_entity_poly.entity_id
_entity_poly.type
_entity_poly.pdbx_seq_one_letter_code
_entity_poly.pdbx_strand_id
1 'polypeptide(L)'
;MKKFNIDPDSKSNARVVISQSKKQSDLVYNIYHLFKEFAASHPREASSFLKETGNTRHYIWFQTRALPCFNELYAQFYKNKIKIIPLNVIELLTPISLAYWIMGRIK
;
A
#
# COMPACT_ATOMS: atom_id res chain seq x y z
N MET A 1 4.54 -21.82 -17.73
CA MET A 1 4.25 -21.04 -16.50
C MET A 1 4.90 -19.66 -16.67
N LYS A 2 4.13 -18.56 -16.72
CA LYS A 2 4.72 -17.22 -16.85
C LYS A 2 5.57 -16.96 -15.60
N LYS A 3 6.87 -16.71 -15.77
CA LYS A 3 7.74 -16.29 -14.68
C LYS A 3 7.26 -14.90 -14.26
N PHE A 4 6.66 -14.79 -13.08
CA PHE A 4 6.35 -13.48 -12.50
C PHE A 4 7.68 -12.74 -12.34
N ASN A 5 7.77 -11.51 -12.86
CA ASN A 5 8.95 -10.66 -12.72
C ASN A 5 9.19 -10.40 -11.23
N ILE A 6 10.11 -11.16 -10.65
CA ILE A 6 10.64 -10.96 -9.31
C ILE A 6 11.99 -10.28 -9.53
N ASP A 7 12.25 -9.18 -8.81
CA ASP A 7 13.62 -8.66 -8.67
C ASP A 7 14.53 -9.84 -8.30
N PRO A 8 15.56 -10.17 -9.09
CA PRO A 8 16.37 -11.37 -8.89
C PRO A 8 16.93 -11.51 -7.46
N ASP A 9 17.01 -10.41 -6.70
CA ASP A 9 17.48 -10.40 -5.30
C ASP A 9 16.36 -10.58 -4.23
N SER A 10 15.09 -10.59 -4.61
CA SER A 10 13.97 -10.71 -3.66
C SER A 10 13.60 -12.17 -3.38
N LYS A 11 13.93 -12.64 -2.17
CA LYS A 11 13.55 -13.98 -1.68
C LYS A 11 12.08 -14.11 -1.25
N SER A 12 11.29 -13.04 -1.27
CA SER A 12 9.90 -13.03 -0.79
C SER A 12 8.94 -12.33 -1.76
N ASN A 13 7.66 -12.72 -1.69
CA ASN A 13 6.59 -12.07 -2.43
C ASN A 13 6.27 -10.69 -1.84
N ALA A 14 5.79 -9.78 -2.68
CA ALA A 14 5.30 -8.49 -2.26
C ALA A 14 3.96 -8.60 -1.51
N ARG A 15 3.69 -7.59 -0.67
CA ARG A 15 2.41 -7.37 -0.01
C ARG A 15 2.04 -5.89 -0.10
N VAL A 16 0.75 -5.60 -0.07
CA VAL A 16 0.24 -4.23 0.03
C VAL A 16 0.01 -3.92 1.50
N VAL A 17 0.54 -2.78 1.95
CA VAL A 17 0.31 -2.23 3.30
C VAL A 17 -0.31 -0.86 3.14
N ILE A 18 -1.47 -0.66 3.76
CA ILE A 18 -2.18 0.62 3.78
C ILE A 18 -2.23 1.10 5.23
N SER A 19 -1.78 2.33 5.46
CA SER A 19 -1.81 2.97 6.78
C SER A 19 -2.13 4.45 6.59
N GLN A 20 -3.10 4.95 7.35
CA GLN A 20 -3.50 6.36 7.34
C GLN A 20 -3.84 6.85 8.74
N SER A 21 -3.94 8.17 8.92
CA SER A 21 -4.43 8.74 10.17
C SER A 21 -5.82 8.21 10.51
N LYS A 22 -6.15 8.11 11.80
CA LYS A 22 -7.48 7.62 12.24
C LYS A 22 -8.64 8.42 11.63
N LYS A 23 -8.44 9.70 11.28
CA LYS A 23 -9.43 10.56 10.62
C LYS A 23 -9.84 10.06 9.22
N GLN A 24 -9.02 9.22 8.59
CA GLN A 24 -9.26 8.66 7.26
C GLN A 24 -9.65 7.18 7.32
N SER A 25 -10.29 6.75 8.42
CA SER A 25 -10.76 5.38 8.60
C SER A 25 -11.60 4.89 7.43
N ASP A 26 -12.50 5.74 6.93
CA ASP A 26 -13.45 5.36 5.88
C ASP A 26 -12.73 4.99 4.57
N LEU A 27 -11.67 5.72 4.22
CA LEU A 27 -10.82 5.40 3.08
C LEU A 27 -10.10 4.07 3.30
N VAL A 28 -9.57 3.83 4.50
CA VAL A 28 -8.87 2.57 4.81
C VAL A 28 -9.83 1.38 4.76
N TYR A 29 -11.04 1.51 5.30
CA TYR A 29 -12.07 0.48 5.18
C TYR A 29 -12.51 0.29 3.73
N ASN A 30 -12.70 1.36 2.95
CA ASN A 30 -13.04 1.25 1.53
C ASN A 30 -11.98 0.45 0.76
N ILE A 31 -10.69 0.76 0.94
CA ILE A 31 -9.60 0.01 0.30
C ILE A 31 -9.55 -1.42 0.86
N TYR A 32 -9.75 -1.63 2.16
CA TYR A 32 -9.80 -2.98 2.74
C TYR A 32 -10.87 -3.85 2.08
N HIS A 33 -12.07 -3.33 1.79
CA HIS A 33 -13.11 -4.11 1.12
C HIS A 33 -12.69 -4.57 -0.29
N LEU A 34 -11.88 -3.80 -1.00
CA LEU A 34 -11.29 -4.20 -2.29
C LEU A 34 -10.26 -5.32 -2.14
N PHE A 35 -9.55 -5.36 -1.00
CA PHE A 35 -8.46 -6.31 -0.73
C PHE A 35 -8.83 -7.41 0.27
N LYS A 36 -10.10 -7.53 0.68
CA LYS A 36 -10.52 -8.34 1.82
C LYS A 36 -10.09 -9.80 1.72
N GLU A 37 -10.19 -10.38 0.53
CA GLU A 37 -9.82 -11.78 0.24
C GLU A 37 -8.31 -12.02 0.31
N PHE A 38 -7.51 -10.96 0.16
CA PHE A 38 -6.05 -11.00 0.24
C PHE A 38 -5.53 -10.65 1.65
N ALA A 39 -6.37 -10.09 2.52
CA ALA A 39 -6.00 -9.65 3.85
C ALA A 39 -6.14 -10.78 4.88
N ALA A 40 -5.17 -10.87 5.79
CA ALA A 40 -5.21 -11.87 6.88
C ALA A 40 -6.05 -11.40 8.08
N SER A 41 -6.31 -10.10 8.19
CA SER A 41 -7.13 -9.52 9.24
C SER A 41 -7.80 -8.23 8.80
N HIS A 42 -8.87 -7.85 9.48
CA HIS A 42 -9.49 -6.54 9.39
C HIS A 42 -8.50 -5.41 9.72
N PRO A 43 -8.79 -4.16 9.30
CA PRO A 43 -8.02 -2.99 9.70
C PRO A 43 -7.91 -2.85 11.21
N ARG A 44 -6.72 -2.47 11.68
CA ARG A 44 -6.40 -2.33 13.10
C ARG A 44 -6.04 -0.89 13.39
N GLU A 45 -6.53 -0.38 14.51
CA GLU A 45 -6.06 0.87 15.06
C GLU A 45 -4.77 0.67 15.85
N ALA A 46 -3.88 1.64 15.76
CA ALA A 46 -2.65 1.68 16.52
C ALA A 46 -2.28 3.13 16.85
N SER A 47 -1.33 3.28 17.76
CA SER A 47 -0.77 4.59 18.09
C SER A 47 0.74 4.55 18.12
N SER A 48 1.36 5.70 17.93
CA SER A 48 2.81 5.87 18.07
C SER A 48 3.11 7.18 18.74
N PHE A 49 3.94 7.10 19.78
CA PHE A 49 4.42 8.26 20.52
C PHE A 49 5.57 8.92 19.76
N LEU A 50 5.43 10.21 19.46
CA LEU A 50 6.46 11.02 18.83
C LEU A 50 7.31 11.69 19.89
N LYS A 51 8.53 11.19 20.08
CA LYS A 51 9.46 11.71 21.09
C LYS A 51 9.79 13.19 20.86
N GLU A 52 9.82 13.65 19.62
CA GLU A 52 10.22 15.02 19.27
C GLU A 52 9.17 16.06 19.67
N THR A 53 7.89 15.68 19.70
CA THR A 53 6.78 16.62 19.96
C THR A 53 5.99 16.30 21.23
N GLY A 54 6.24 15.15 21.87
CA GLY A 54 5.44 14.63 22.98
C GLY A 54 4.03 14.17 22.57
N ASN A 55 3.69 14.21 21.29
CA ASN A 55 2.34 13.88 20.80
C ASN A 55 2.20 12.40 20.45
N THR A 56 1.01 11.86 20.70
CA THR A 56 0.63 10.52 20.24
C THR A 56 -0.14 10.62 18.92
N ARG A 57 0.35 9.95 17.88
CA ARG A 57 -0.36 9.80 16.61
C ARG A 57 -1.18 8.53 16.60
N HIS A 58 -2.47 8.66 16.31
CA HIS A 58 -3.36 7.53 16.10
C HIS A 58 -3.55 7.28 14.61
N TYR A 59 -3.43 6.01 14.20
CA TYR A 59 -3.55 5.59 12.82
C TYR A 59 -4.29 4.27 12.72
N ILE A 60 -4.81 3.99 11.53
CA ILE A 60 -5.47 2.74 11.18
C ILE A 60 -4.78 2.14 9.98
N TRP A 61 -4.57 0.83 10.01
CA TRP A 61 -3.81 0.14 8.98
C TRP A 61 -4.28 -1.29 8.75
N PHE A 62 -4.01 -1.81 7.57
CA PHE A 62 -4.12 -3.24 7.28
C PHE A 62 -3.03 -3.63 6.28
N GLN A 63 -2.84 -4.94 6.12
CA GLN A 63 -1.93 -5.48 5.12
C GLN A 63 -2.51 -6.74 4.48
N THR A 64 -2.13 -6.97 3.23
CA THR A 64 -2.38 -8.24 2.56
C THR A 64 -1.37 -9.30 3.01
N ARG A 65 -1.69 -10.56 2.72
CA ARG A 65 -0.68 -11.63 2.66
C ARG A 65 0.33 -11.30 1.57
N ALA A 66 1.55 -11.82 1.72
CA ALA A 66 2.58 -11.73 0.68
C ALA A 66 2.26 -12.72 -0.44
N LEU A 67 1.86 -12.23 -1.61
CA LEU A 67 1.31 -13.05 -2.70
C LEU A 67 1.99 -12.72 -4.04
N PRO A 68 2.21 -13.71 -4.91
CA PRO A 68 2.89 -13.50 -6.19
C PRO A 68 2.23 -12.48 -7.11
N CYS A 69 0.90 -12.32 -7.04
CA CYS A 69 0.15 -11.37 -7.85
C CYS A 69 0.55 -9.90 -7.59
N PHE A 70 1.13 -9.59 -6.43
CA PHE A 70 1.62 -8.24 -6.13
C PHE A 70 3.04 -7.99 -6.62
N ASN A 71 3.77 -9.02 -7.06
CA ASN A 71 5.17 -8.88 -7.51
C ASN A 71 5.27 -8.03 -8.78
N GLU A 72 4.31 -8.18 -9.70
CA GLU A 72 4.28 -7.38 -10.94
C GLU A 72 4.10 -5.90 -10.64
N LEU A 73 3.17 -5.56 -9.74
CA LEU A 73 2.98 -4.19 -9.28
C LEU A 73 4.23 -3.66 -8.56
N TYR A 74 4.87 -4.48 -7.72
CA TYR A 74 6.11 -4.11 -7.04
C TYR A 74 7.23 -3.80 -8.03
N ALA A 75 7.46 -4.66 -9.02
CA ALA A 75 8.53 -4.50 -10.01
C ALA A 75 8.36 -3.24 -10.88
N GLN A 76 7.12 -2.76 -11.10
CA GLN A 76 6.88 -1.51 -11.83
C GLN A 76 7.27 -0.27 -11.01
N PHE A 77 7.02 -0.29 -9.69
CA PHE A 77 7.19 0.88 -8.83
C PHE A 77 8.44 0.84 -7.96
N TYR A 78 9.23 -0.23 -8.00
CA TYR A 78 10.45 -0.38 -7.20
C TYR A 78 11.61 -0.94 -8.03
N LYS A 79 12.77 -0.28 -7.93
CA LYS A 79 14.04 -0.75 -8.49
C LYS A 79 15.09 -0.72 -7.40
N ASN A 80 15.80 -1.83 -7.17
CA ASN A 80 16.77 -1.99 -6.09
C ASN A 80 16.19 -1.58 -4.72
N LYS A 81 14.94 -1.99 -4.44
CA LYS A 81 14.15 -1.64 -3.23
C LYS A 81 13.86 -0.15 -3.03
N ILE A 82 14.19 0.70 -4.00
CA ILE A 82 13.88 2.13 -4.00
C ILE A 82 12.61 2.35 -4.82
N LYS A 83 11.64 3.08 -4.27
CA LYS A 83 10.42 3.44 -5.00
C LYS A 83 10.76 4.40 -6.14
N ILE A 84 10.29 4.10 -7.34
CA ILE A 84 10.46 4.89 -8.56
C ILE A 84 9.08 5.23 -9.15
N ILE A 85 9.05 6.26 -10.00
CA ILE A 85 7.90 6.52 -10.87
C ILE A 85 8.18 5.78 -12.19
N PRO A 86 7.32 4.83 -12.60
CA PRO A 86 7.52 4.12 -13.85
C PRO A 86 7.30 5.04 -15.06
N LEU A 87 7.98 4.75 -16.17
CA LEU A 87 7.86 5.54 -17.40
C LEU A 87 6.43 5.53 -17.99
N ASN A 88 5.69 4.44 -17.79
CA ASN A 88 4.30 4.28 -18.23
C ASN A 88 3.27 4.77 -17.18
N VAL A 89 3.66 5.60 -16.20
CA VAL A 89 2.74 6.06 -15.14
C VAL A 89 1.48 6.74 -15.68
N ILE A 90 1.57 7.44 -16.82
CA ILE A 90 0.43 8.12 -17.45
C ILE A 90 -0.64 7.11 -17.87
N GLU A 91 -0.24 5.94 -18.36
CA GLU A 91 -1.16 4.87 -18.77
C GLU A 91 -1.80 4.18 -17.57
N LEU A 92 -1.08 4.12 -16.44
CA LEU A 92 -1.58 3.54 -15.19
C LEU A 92 -2.56 4.48 -14.45
N LEU A 93 -2.51 5.79 -14.73
CA LEU A 93 -3.32 6.82 -14.09
C LEU A 93 -4.75 6.92 -14.64
N THR A 94 -5.52 5.86 -14.46
CA THR A 94 -6.98 5.86 -14.68
C THR A 94 -7.69 6.87 -13.77
N PRO A 95 -8.91 7.34 -14.10
CA PRO A 95 -9.68 8.23 -13.23
C PRO A 95 -9.88 7.67 -11.80
N ILE A 96 -10.06 6.35 -11.66
CA ILE A 96 -10.17 5.68 -10.36
C ILE A 96 -8.85 5.78 -9.60
N SER A 97 -7.72 5.46 -10.25
CA SER A 97 -6.41 5.56 -9.60
C SER A 97 -6.07 6.98 -9.17
N LEU A 98 -6.46 7.98 -9.97
CA LEU A 98 -6.30 9.39 -9.66
C LEU A 98 -7.18 9.81 -8.47
N ALA A 99 -8.42 9.33 -8.40
CA ALA A 99 -9.30 9.58 -7.25
C ALA A 99 -8.68 9.04 -5.95
N TYR A 100 -8.18 7.80 -5.94
CA TYR A 100 -7.48 7.25 -4.77
C TYR A 100 -6.20 8.00 -4.45
N TRP A 101 -5.46 8.47 -5.46
CA TRP A 101 -4.26 9.28 -5.24
C TRP A 101 -4.60 10.61 -4.55
N ILE A 102 -5.64 11.31 -5.00
CA ILE A 102 -6.09 12.57 -4.37
C ILE A 102 -6.59 12.31 -2.95
N MET A 103 -7.47 11.32 -2.74
CA MET A 103 -8.01 10.99 -1.42
C MET A 103 -6.90 10.64 -0.40
N GLY A 104 -5.87 9.90 -0.83
CA GLY A 104 -4.75 9.51 0.04
C GLY A 104 -3.77 10.65 0.37
N ARG A 105 -3.93 11.84 -0.24
CA ARG A 105 -3.04 13.00 -0.06
C ARG A 105 -3.64 14.13 0.76
N ILE A 106 -4.96 14.17 0.95
CA ILE A 106 -5.63 15.18 1.76
C ILE A 106 -5.27 14.90 3.24
N LYS A 107 -4.55 15.84 3.87
CA LYS A 107 -4.19 15.81 5.30
C LYS A 107 -5.16 16.62 6.12
#